data_AF-A0A945BDI6-F1
#
_entry.id   AF-A0A945BDI6-F1
#
_cell.length_a   1.000
_cell.length_b   1.000
_cell.length_c   1.000
_cell.angle_alpha   90.00
_cell.angle_beta   90.00
_cell.angle_gamma   90.00
#
_symmetry.space_group_name_H-M   'P 1'
#
loop_
_entity.id
_entity.type
_entity.pdbx_description
1 polymer ?
#
loop_
_entity_poly.entity_id
_entity_poly.type
_entity_poly.pdbx_seq_one_letter_code
_entity_poly.pdbx_strand_id
1 'polypeptide(L)'
;MTNFKLWVIRMVLPIVVLSSGTVFGDVMIDDFEAGSNVDWDYLSDQVMGGVSEGSARLGRDENEAYAHMTGDVSTANNGGFIQLRTSLKSGADKNTKGVFIKVRG
;
A
#
# COMPACT_ATOMS: atom_id res chain seq x y z
N MET A 1 -17.77 1.47 -78.90
CA MET A 1 -18.67 0.85 -77.89
C MET A 1 -17.92 -0.29 -77.23
N THR A 2 -17.29 -0.03 -76.08
CA THR A 2 -16.69 -1.09 -75.25
C THR A 2 -16.60 -0.57 -73.82
N ASN A 3 -17.18 -1.33 -72.90
CA ASN A 3 -17.67 -0.88 -71.60
C ASN A 3 -16.57 -0.82 -70.54
N PHE A 4 -16.43 0.33 -69.86
CA PHE A 4 -15.52 0.50 -68.72
C PHE A 4 -16.22 0.01 -67.44
N LYS A 5 -15.74 -1.10 -66.87
CA LYS A 5 -16.34 -1.75 -65.69
C LYS A 5 -15.65 -1.22 -64.44
N LEU A 6 -16.34 -0.37 -63.68
CA LEU A 6 -15.86 0.22 -62.43
C LEU A 6 -15.94 -0.82 -61.30
N TRP A 7 -14.79 -1.26 -60.77
CA TRP A 7 -14.73 -2.19 -59.63
C TRP A 7 -14.77 -1.39 -58.33
N VAL A 8 -15.91 -1.36 -57.65
CA VAL A 8 -16.07 -0.73 -56.33
C VAL A 8 -15.49 -1.67 -55.28
N ILE A 9 -14.24 -1.43 -54.88
CA ILE A 9 -13.62 -2.10 -53.73
C ILE A 9 -14.34 -1.62 -52.46
N ARG A 10 -15.12 -2.50 -51.85
CA ARG A 10 -15.65 -2.30 -50.49
C ARG A 10 -14.53 -2.49 -49.49
N MET A 11 -13.92 -1.40 -49.04
CA MET A 11 -12.93 -1.38 -47.97
C MET A 11 -13.67 -1.42 -46.62
N VAL A 12 -13.74 -2.58 -45.98
CA VAL A 12 -14.26 -2.71 -44.60
C VAL A 12 -13.08 -2.46 -43.66
N LEU A 13 -13.10 -1.34 -42.95
CA LEU A 13 -12.10 -1.01 -41.93
C LEU A 13 -12.34 -1.90 -40.68
N PRO A 14 -11.36 -2.67 -40.18
CA PRO A 14 -11.52 -3.34 -38.90
C PRO A 14 -11.46 -2.28 -37.78
N ILE A 15 -12.58 -2.09 -37.08
CA ILE A 15 -12.60 -1.37 -35.81
C ILE A 15 -11.82 -2.22 -34.80
N VAL A 16 -10.58 -1.81 -34.51
CA VAL A 16 -9.80 -2.35 -33.40
C VAL A 16 -10.27 -1.62 -32.15
N VAL A 17 -11.07 -2.30 -31.32
CA VAL A 17 -11.42 -1.81 -29.98
C VAL A 17 -10.23 -2.12 -29.06
N LEU A 18 -9.42 -1.10 -28.79
CA LEU A 18 -8.41 -1.14 -27.74
C LEU A 18 -9.13 -1.04 -26.38
N SER A 19 -9.48 -2.18 -25.79
CA SER A 19 -9.91 -2.23 -24.40
C SER A 19 -8.70 -1.89 -23.52
N SER A 20 -8.67 -0.67 -22.99
CA SER A 20 -7.72 -0.29 -21.94
C SER A 20 -8.13 -1.01 -20.67
N GLY A 21 -7.50 -2.15 -20.39
CA GLY A 21 -7.61 -2.79 -19.08
C GLY A 21 -6.97 -1.88 -18.03
N THR A 22 -7.69 -1.55 -16.97
CA THR A 22 -7.10 -0.91 -15.79
C THR A 22 -6.16 -1.92 -15.14
N VAL A 23 -4.87 -1.61 -15.11
CA VAL A 23 -3.90 -2.33 -14.28
C VAL A 23 -4.17 -1.93 -12.84
N PHE A 24 -4.84 -2.81 -12.08
CA PHE A 24 -4.91 -2.68 -10.63
C PHE A 24 -3.55 -3.13 -10.07
N GLY A 25 -2.65 -2.18 -9.85
CA GLY A 25 -1.39 -2.41 -9.15
C GLY A 25 -1.56 -2.26 -7.65
N ASP A 26 -0.79 -3.02 -6.88
CA ASP A 26 -0.71 -2.84 -5.43
C ASP A 26 -0.15 -1.45 -5.13
N VAL A 27 -0.77 -0.75 -4.18
CA VAL A 27 -0.29 0.55 -3.71
C VAL A 27 0.66 0.31 -2.55
N MET A 28 1.94 0.66 -2.73
CA MET A 28 2.92 0.65 -1.65
C MET A 28 2.63 1.81 -0.69
N ILE A 29 2.27 1.50 0.56
CA ILE A 29 2.12 2.52 1.60
C ILE A 29 3.51 2.98 2.04
N ASP A 30 4.36 2.04 2.45
CA ASP A 30 5.73 2.33 2.88
C ASP A 30 6.62 1.09 2.71
N ASP A 31 7.86 1.31 2.30
CA ASP A 31 8.95 0.33 2.25
C ASP A 31 10.08 0.66 3.24
N PHE A 32 9.94 1.75 4.02
CA PHE A 32 10.87 2.26 5.01
C PHE A 32 12.25 2.66 4.47
N GLU A 33 12.39 2.78 3.15
CA GLU A 33 13.62 3.25 2.53
C GLU A 33 13.89 4.73 2.86
N ALA A 34 15.14 5.18 2.74
CA ALA A 34 15.54 6.52 3.20
C ALA A 34 14.83 7.69 2.49
N GLY A 35 14.15 7.42 1.36
CA GLY A 35 13.33 8.39 0.63
C GLY A 35 11.84 8.36 0.98
N SER A 36 11.41 7.49 1.89
CA SER A 36 10.02 7.43 2.35
C SER A 36 9.67 8.68 3.15
N ASN A 37 8.47 9.22 2.88
CA ASN A 37 7.91 10.39 3.56
C ASN A 37 6.65 10.03 4.35
N VAL A 38 6.55 8.77 4.78
CA VAL A 38 5.43 8.30 5.60
C VAL A 38 5.74 8.55 7.06
N ASP A 39 4.91 9.35 7.69
CA ASP A 39 5.03 9.64 9.11
C ASP A 39 4.42 8.48 9.91
N TRP A 40 5.24 7.84 10.76
CA TRP A 40 4.80 6.79 11.68
C TRP A 40 4.91 7.27 13.13
N ASP A 41 3.83 7.08 13.88
CA ASP A 41 3.73 7.45 15.29
C ASP A 41 3.78 6.21 16.18
N TYR A 42 4.67 6.24 17.17
CA TYR A 42 4.67 5.28 18.26
C TYR A 42 3.67 5.70 19.35
N LEU A 43 2.89 4.75 19.87
CA LEU A 43 1.94 4.96 20.95
C LEU A 43 2.01 3.82 21.97
N SER A 44 1.84 4.14 23.25
CA SER A 44 1.71 3.16 24.34
C SER A 44 0.40 3.37 25.11
N ASP A 45 -0.05 2.33 25.82
CA ASP A 45 -1.17 2.37 26.77
C ASP A 45 -1.00 3.38 27.93
N GLN A 46 0.20 3.96 28.08
CA GLN A 46 0.48 5.05 29.02
C GLN A 46 -0.47 6.24 28.90
N VAL A 47 -1.06 6.49 27.72
CA VAL A 47 -2.06 7.55 27.54
C VAL A 47 -3.36 7.32 28.35
N MET A 48 -3.61 6.08 28.76
CA MET A 48 -4.73 5.68 29.62
C MET A 48 -4.27 5.28 31.03
N GLY A 49 -2.98 5.48 31.38
CA GLY A 49 -2.41 5.10 32.67
C GLY A 49 -1.84 3.67 32.74
N GLY A 50 -1.72 2.99 31.60
CA GLY A 50 -0.97 1.74 31.49
C GLY A 50 0.53 1.93 31.75
N VAL A 51 1.26 0.82 31.85
CA VAL A 51 2.70 0.81 32.17
C VAL A 51 3.53 0.09 31.10
N SER A 52 2.98 -0.09 29.90
CA SER A 52 3.76 -0.67 28.81
C SER A 52 4.80 0.34 28.33
N GLU A 53 6.03 -0.14 28.12
CA GLU A 53 7.16 0.68 27.67
C GLU A 53 7.74 0.10 26.39
N GLY A 54 8.28 0.96 25.54
CA GLY A 54 8.84 0.52 24.27
C GLY A 54 9.29 1.66 23.38
N SER A 55 9.72 1.30 22.18
CA SER A 55 10.13 2.24 21.15
C SER A 55 9.94 1.64 19.76
N ALA A 56 9.86 2.51 18.76
CA ALA A 56 9.94 2.14 17.36
C ALA A 56 11.11 2.87 16.70
N ARG A 57 11.88 2.16 15.88
CA ARG A 57 13.05 2.69 15.16
C ARG A 57 13.10 2.11 13.75
N LEU A 58 13.74 2.82 12.83
CA LEU A 58 14.07 2.27 11.52
C LEU A 58 15.32 1.39 11.63
N GLY A 59 15.29 0.24 10.99
CA GLY A 59 16.38 -0.70 10.86
C GLY A 59 16.61 -1.09 9.39
N ARG A 60 17.74 -1.76 9.14
CA ARG A 60 18.05 -2.35 7.84
C ARG A 60 18.81 -3.64 8.05
N ASP A 61 18.40 -4.68 7.34
CA ASP A 61 19.09 -5.97 7.26
C ASP A 61 19.40 -6.23 5.80
N GLU A 62 20.67 -6.49 5.49
CA GLU A 62 21.14 -6.73 4.12
C GLU A 62 20.62 -5.66 3.12
N ASN A 63 19.49 -5.95 2.46
CA ASN A 63 18.87 -5.13 1.42
C ASN A 63 17.44 -4.66 1.75
N GLU A 64 16.94 -4.87 2.97
CA GLU A 64 15.56 -4.50 3.34
C GLU A 64 15.55 -3.54 4.53
N ALA A 65 14.93 -2.36 4.34
CA ALA A 65 14.60 -1.45 5.42
C ALA A 65 13.29 -1.87 6.10
N TYR A 66 13.18 -1.60 7.40
CA TYR A 66 12.00 -1.94 8.18
C TYR A 66 11.82 -1.03 9.38
N ALA A 67 10.59 -0.90 9.87
CA ALA A 67 10.33 -0.44 11.23
C ALA A 67 10.47 -1.59 12.22
N HIS A 68 11.26 -1.38 13.28
CA HIS A 68 11.43 -2.30 14.39
C HIS A 68 10.79 -1.71 15.65
N MET A 69 9.79 -2.40 16.17
CA MET A 69 9.18 -2.09 17.45
C MET A 69 9.68 -3.07 18.51
N THR A 70 10.09 -2.56 19.66
CA THR A 70 10.53 -3.35 20.80
C THR A 70 9.97 -2.75 22.07
N GLY A 71 9.52 -3.58 23.00
CA GLY A 71 8.99 -3.10 24.28
C GLY A 71 8.49 -4.22 25.18
N ASP A 72 8.24 -3.84 26.43
CA ASP A 72 7.64 -4.67 27.47
C ASP A 72 6.17 -4.27 27.63
N VAL A 73 5.27 -5.23 27.38
CA VAL A 73 3.82 -5.01 27.42
C VAL A 73 3.23 -5.59 28.70
N SER A 74 2.40 -4.82 29.38
CA SER A 74 1.75 -5.22 30.62
C SER A 74 0.25 -4.98 30.58
N THR A 75 -0.52 -5.91 31.14
CA THR A 75 -1.96 -5.76 31.35
C THR A 75 -2.31 -5.01 32.65
N ALA A 76 -1.29 -4.59 33.42
CA ALA A 76 -1.50 -3.76 34.61
C ALA A 76 -2.21 -2.44 34.25
N ASN A 77 -2.97 -1.90 35.19
CA ASN A 77 -3.79 -0.68 35.02
C ASN A 77 -4.76 -0.73 33.82
N ASN A 78 -5.24 -1.93 33.47
CA ASN A 78 -6.10 -2.16 32.29
C ASN A 78 -5.43 -1.73 30.96
N GLY A 79 -4.10 -1.79 30.90
CA GLY A 79 -3.32 -1.57 29.69
C GLY A 79 -3.29 -2.81 28.78
N GLY A 80 -2.17 -2.97 28.07
CA GLY A 80 -1.87 -4.16 27.28
C GLY A 80 -1.50 -3.87 25.82
N PHE A 81 -0.97 -2.69 25.51
CA PHE A 81 -0.55 -2.42 24.13
C PHE A 81 0.60 -1.41 23.98
N ILE A 82 1.35 -1.63 22.90
CA ILE A 82 2.19 -0.65 22.21
C ILE A 82 1.85 -0.71 20.72
N GLN A 83 1.98 0.40 19.99
CA GLN A 83 1.52 0.54 18.61
C GLN A 83 2.47 1.40 17.78
N LEU A 84 2.50 1.10 16.48
CA LEU A 84 3.06 1.94 15.44
C LEU A 84 1.95 2.18 14.43
N ARG A 85 1.60 3.44 14.19
CA ARG A 85 0.47 3.80 13.32
C ARG A 85 0.85 4.87 12.33
N THR A 86 0.19 4.87 11.18
CA THR A 86 0.27 5.94 10.19
C THR A 86 -1.13 6.25 9.66
N SER A 87 -1.30 7.44 9.09
CA SER A 87 -2.55 7.90 8.51
C SER A 87 -2.52 7.77 6.99
N LEU A 88 -3.53 7.12 6.42
CA LEU A 88 -3.73 7.09 4.97
C LEU A 88 -4.43 8.36 4.52
N LYS A 89 -3.67 9.37 4.06
CA LYS A 89 -4.19 10.72 3.72
C LYS A 89 -5.36 10.70 2.73
N SER A 90 -5.30 9.82 1.72
CA SER A 90 -6.37 9.63 0.72
C SER A 90 -7.39 8.54 1.08
N GLY A 91 -7.21 7.86 2.22
CA GLY A 91 -7.94 6.64 2.56
C GLY A 91 -7.60 5.46 1.63
N ALA A 92 -8.32 4.36 1.81
CA ALA A 92 -8.26 3.20 0.93
C ALA A 92 -9.34 3.30 -0.17
N ASP A 93 -9.03 2.85 -1.39
CA ASP A 93 -10.02 2.74 -2.47
C ASP A 93 -11.14 1.77 -2.07
N LYS A 94 -12.38 2.04 -2.49
CA LYS A 94 -13.55 1.20 -2.13
C LYS A 94 -13.45 -0.22 -2.67
N ASN A 95 -12.66 -0.47 -3.70
CA ASN A 95 -12.43 -1.79 -4.28
C ASN A 95 -11.23 -2.51 -3.66
N THR A 96 -10.48 -1.85 -2.78
CA THR A 96 -9.36 -2.45 -2.03
C THR A 96 -9.88 -3.63 -1.22
N LYS A 97 -9.24 -4.79 -1.37
CA LYS A 97 -9.64 -6.03 -0.68
C LYS A 97 -9.04 -6.17 0.71
N GLY A 98 -7.91 -5.51 0.97
CA GLY A 98 -7.24 -5.55 2.26
C GLY A 98 -5.90 -4.81 2.22
N VAL A 99 -5.14 -5.01 3.29
CA VAL A 99 -3.79 -4.47 3.47
C VAL A 99 -2.83 -5.65 3.61
N PHE A 100 -1.69 -5.56 2.93
CA PHE A 100 -0.58 -6.50 3.10
C PHE A 100 0.47 -5.89 4.02
N ILE A 101 0.92 -6.66 5.01
CA ILE A 101 2.00 -6.26 5.93
C ILE A 101 2.97 -7.43 6.06
N LYS A 102 4.25 -7.19 5.82
CA LYS A 102 5.32 -8.16 6.05
C LYS A 102 5.89 -7.94 7.45
N VAL A 103 5.86 -8.97 8.30
CA VAL A 103 6.31 -8.91 9.70
C VAL A 103 7.18 -10.11 10.06
N ARG A 104 8.07 -9.92 11.02
CA ARG A 104 8.87 -10.98 11.68
C ARG A 104 9.09 -10.61 13.16
N GLY A 105 9.34 -11.60 14.01
CA GLY A 105 9.63 -11.46 15.43
C GLY A 105 10.56 -12.55 15.92
#